data_AF-A0A1D2K9C3-F1
#
_entry.id   AF-A0A1D2K9C3-F1
#
_cell.length_a   1.000
_cell.length_b   1.000
_cell.length_c   1.000
_cell.angle_alpha   90.00
_cell.angle_beta   90.00
_cell.angle_gamma   90.00
#
_symmetry.space_group_name_H-M   'P 1'
#
loop_
_entity.id
_entity.type
_entity.pdbx_description
1 polymer ?
#
loop_
_entity_poly.entity_id
_entity_poly.type
_entity_poly.pdbx_seq_one_letter_code
_entity_poly.pdbx_strand_id
1 'polypeptide(L)'
;MTDIDILELEIECKEKELSRWLDGGDLEKTQTFLTSLEKQGEIKEVINNLKTKLEEKQSHRERIVTLIERFEGLDNRILIMRYVDELSLSEIAQLTKYSYSYIKSRHAALMRMIKFKLD
;
A
#
# COMPACT_ATOMS: atom_id res chain seq x y z
N MET A 1 5.09 -0.71 -10.20
CA MET A 1 5.20 0.25 -9.09
C MET A 1 3.86 0.22 -8.41
N THR A 2 3.82 -0.31 -7.19
CA THR A 2 2.61 -0.46 -6.39
C THR A 2 2.18 0.90 -5.82
N ASP A 3 0.96 1.01 -5.31
CA ASP A 3 0.51 2.20 -4.58
C ASP A 3 1.40 2.51 -3.36
N ILE A 4 1.96 1.48 -2.72
CA ILE A 4 2.90 1.63 -1.58
C ILE A 4 4.20 2.26 -2.08
N ASP A 5 4.77 1.75 -3.17
CA ASP A 5 6.00 2.29 -3.76
C ASP A 5 5.82 3.78 -4.14
N ILE A 6 4.65 4.12 -4.68
CA ILE A 6 4.31 5.51 -5.05
C ILE A 6 4.28 6.40 -3.80
N LEU A 7 3.60 5.96 -2.74
CA LEU A 7 3.51 6.72 -1.49
C LEU A 7 4.89 6.90 -0.83
N GLU A 8 5.74 5.87 -0.85
CA GLU A 8 7.11 5.94 -0.35
C GLU A 8 7.96 6.97 -1.12
N LEU A 9 7.87 6.96 -2.45
CA LEU A 9 8.53 7.94 -3.31
C LEU A 9 8.01 9.37 -3.09
N GLU A 10 6.70 9.54 -2.93
CA GLU A 10 6.09 10.84 -2.65
C GLU A 10 6.55 11.39 -1.29
N ILE A 11 6.59 10.54 -0.26
CA ILE A 11 7.12 10.90 1.06
C ILE A 11 8.59 11.32 0.94
N GLU A 12 9.44 10.54 0.27
CA GLU A 12 10.85 10.85 0.07
C GLU A 12 11.04 12.22 -0.62
N CYS A 13 10.25 12.48 -1.67
CA CYS A 13 10.26 13.76 -2.37
C CYS A 13 9.87 14.92 -1.45
N LYS A 14 8.83 14.74 -0.62
CA LYS A 14 8.38 15.77 0.33
C LYS A 14 9.34 15.98 1.49
N GLU A 15 10.00 14.95 1.98
CA GLU A 15 11.04 15.06 3.00
C GLU A 15 12.27 15.81 2.47
N LYS A 16 12.67 15.54 1.21
CA LYS A 16 13.71 16.33 0.52
C LYS A 16 13.30 17.78 0.34
N GLU A 17 12.04 18.05 -0.05
CA GLU A 17 11.51 19.40 -0.14
C GLU A 17 11.57 20.10 1.22
N LEU A 18 11.08 19.47 2.29
CA LEU A 18 11.11 20.00 3.65
C LEU A 18 12.54 20.36 4.08
N SER A 19 13.53 19.52 3.76
CA SER A 19 14.94 19.77 4.10
C SER A 19 15.48 21.10 3.56
N ARG A 20 14.96 21.56 2.42
CA ARG A 20 15.34 22.85 1.81
C ARG A 20 14.74 24.07 2.51
N TRP A 21 13.63 23.84 3.22
CA TRP A 21 12.90 24.86 3.99
C TRP A 21 13.30 24.91 5.47
N LEU A 22 14.03 23.91 5.98
CA LEU A 22 14.57 23.90 7.35
C LEU A 22 15.79 24.83 7.48
N ASP A 23 16.19 25.07 8.73
CA ASP A 23 17.33 25.93 9.07
C ASP A 23 18.60 25.51 8.32
N GLY A 24 19.22 26.46 7.63
CA GLY A 24 20.38 26.22 6.77
C GLY A 24 20.07 25.75 5.34
N GLY A 25 18.79 25.49 5.02
CA GLY A 25 18.31 25.14 3.69
C GLY A 25 18.36 26.32 2.70
N ASP A 26 18.43 26.01 1.40
CA ASP A 26 18.57 27.02 0.35
C ASP A 26 17.30 27.86 0.16
N LEU A 27 16.12 27.26 0.36
CA LEU A 27 14.84 27.97 0.27
C LEU A 27 14.55 28.79 1.53
N GLU A 28 15.00 28.33 2.70
CA GLU A 28 14.86 29.07 3.96
C GLU A 28 15.63 30.40 3.92
N LYS A 29 16.90 30.36 3.48
CA LYS A 29 17.80 31.52 3.41
C LYS A 29 17.35 32.62 2.47
N THR A 30 16.51 32.29 1.49
CA THR A 30 16.06 33.22 0.46
C THR A 30 14.70 33.83 0.77
N GLN A 31 14.10 33.47 1.91
CA GLN A 31 12.74 33.83 2.27
C GLN A 31 12.66 34.43 3.68
N THR A 32 11.49 35.01 4.01
CA THR A 32 11.25 35.51 5.36
C THR A 32 11.01 34.35 6.32
N PHE A 33 11.38 34.54 7.59
CA PHE A 33 11.12 33.56 8.65
C PHE A 33 9.67 33.08 8.68
N LEU A 34 8.70 34.00 8.55
CA LEU A 34 7.28 33.65 8.56
C LEU A 34 6.89 32.76 7.37
N THR A 35 7.36 33.11 6.17
CA THR A 35 7.12 32.30 4.96
C THR A 35 7.73 30.91 5.08
N SER A 36 8.96 30.81 5.59
CA SER A 36 9.64 29.53 5.81
C SER A 36 8.88 28.67 6.83
N LEU A 37 8.43 29.27 7.94
CA LEU A 37 7.67 28.57 8.98
C LEU A 37 6.33 28.04 8.46
N GLU A 38 5.59 28.85 7.70
CA GLU A 38 4.33 28.46 7.06
C GLU A 38 4.54 27.27 6.11
N LYS A 39 5.54 27.36 5.22
CA LYS A 39 5.86 26.29 4.27
C LYS A 39 6.28 25.00 4.95
N GLN A 40 7.09 25.08 6.01
CA GLN A 40 7.45 23.91 6.80
C GLN A 40 6.20 23.24 7.41
N GLY A 41 5.25 24.03 7.91
CA GLY A 41 3.99 23.53 8.47
C GLY A 41 3.16 22.77 7.43
N GLU A 42 2.92 23.38 6.27
CA GLU A 42 2.18 22.76 5.17
C GLU A 42 2.81 21.45 4.71
N ILE A 43 4.14 21.43 4.50
CA ILE A 43 4.83 20.23 4.02
C ILE A 43 4.79 19.12 5.08
N LYS A 44 4.96 19.44 6.37
CA LYS A 44 4.86 18.48 7.47
C LYS A 44 3.46 17.84 7.54
N GLU A 45 2.41 18.64 7.37
CA GLU A 45 1.03 18.12 7.34
C GLU A 45 0.83 17.15 6.17
N VAL A 46 1.33 17.50 4.98
CA VAL A 46 1.27 16.61 3.81
C VAL A 46 2.03 15.31 4.06
N ILE A 47 3.26 15.37 4.59
CA ILE A 47 4.05 14.17 4.93
C ILE A 47 3.29 13.30 5.93
N ASN A 48 2.71 13.89 6.97
CA ASN A 48 1.96 13.14 7.98
C ASN A 48 0.76 12.42 7.36
N ASN A 49 -0.01 13.10 6.51
CA ASN A 49 -1.14 12.51 5.81
C ASN A 49 -0.71 11.37 4.87
N LEU A 50 0.43 11.50 4.19
CA LEU A 50 0.98 10.42 3.35
C LEU A 50 1.43 9.22 4.19
N LYS A 51 2.11 9.44 5.33
CA LYS A 51 2.54 8.38 6.24
C LYS A 51 1.36 7.61 6.83
N THR A 52 0.29 8.30 7.25
CA THR A 52 -0.94 7.64 7.71
C THR A 52 -1.53 6.73 6.63
N LYS A 53 -1.62 7.20 5.37
CA LYS A 53 -2.12 6.38 4.25
C LYS A 53 -1.23 5.17 3.97
N LEU A 54 0.09 5.35 4.07
CA LEU A 54 1.07 4.28 3.88
C LEU A 54 0.88 3.20 4.97
N GLU A 55 0.77 3.60 6.24
CA GLU A 55 0.54 2.70 7.36
C GLU A 55 -0.79 1.93 7.20
N GLU A 56 -1.87 2.60 6.80
CA GLU A 56 -3.15 1.95 6.53
C GLU A 56 -3.04 0.87 5.44
N LYS A 57 -2.34 1.17 4.34
CA LYS A 57 -2.12 0.21 3.24
C LYS A 57 -1.23 -0.96 3.66
N GLN A 58 -0.13 -0.68 4.37
CA GLN A 58 0.77 -1.71 4.87
C GLN A 58 0.06 -2.62 5.88
N SER A 59 -0.73 -2.06 6.80
CA SER A 59 -1.55 -2.81 7.75
C SER A 59 -2.61 -3.68 7.05
N HIS A 60 -3.26 -3.14 6.02
CA HIS A 60 -4.20 -3.92 5.21
C HIS A 60 -3.53 -5.10 4.52
N ARG A 61 -2.34 -4.88 3.93
CA ARG A 61 -1.53 -5.93 3.31
C ARG A 61 -1.14 -7.00 4.33
N GLU A 62 -0.66 -6.60 5.51
CA GLU A 62 -0.27 -7.52 6.57
C GLU A 62 -1.44 -8.41 7.02
N ARG A 63 -2.62 -7.81 7.24
CA ARG A 63 -3.84 -8.57 7.58
C ARG A 63 -4.20 -9.61 6.52
N ILE A 64 -4.02 -9.28 5.24
CA ILE A 64 -4.24 -10.21 4.14
C ILE A 64 -3.20 -11.34 4.21
N VAL A 65 -1.92 -11.03 4.38
CA VAL A 65 -0.84 -12.03 4.49
C VAL A 65 -1.10 -12.98 5.67
N THR A 66 -1.38 -12.47 6.85
CA THR A 66 -1.70 -13.30 8.04
C THR A 66 -2.92 -14.19 7.81
N LEU A 67 -3.93 -13.70 7.10
CA LEU A 67 -5.13 -14.47 6.77
C LEU A 67 -4.81 -15.59 5.79
N ILE A 68 -3.97 -15.30 4.79
CA ILE A 68 -3.49 -16.22 3.77
C ILE A 68 -2.68 -17.37 4.39
N GLU A 69 -1.78 -17.07 5.33
CA GLU A 69 -0.96 -18.09 6.03
C GLU A 69 -1.79 -19.14 6.77
N ARG A 70 -3.06 -18.84 7.09
CA ARG A 70 -3.98 -19.78 7.73
C ARG A 70 -4.61 -20.78 6.76
N PHE A 71 -4.52 -20.53 5.45
CA PHE A 71 -5.03 -21.45 4.44
C PHE A 71 -3.87 -22.32 3.92
N GLU A 72 -4.10 -23.62 3.76
CA GLU A 72 -3.13 -24.54 3.14
C GLU A 72 -3.55 -24.85 1.69
N GLY A 73 -2.58 -25.10 0.82
CA GLY A 73 -2.82 -25.58 -0.54
C GLY A 73 -3.23 -24.51 -1.57
N LEU A 74 -4.03 -24.91 -2.56
CA LEU A 74 -4.39 -24.07 -3.71
C LEU A 74 -5.08 -22.75 -3.32
N ASP A 75 -5.85 -22.77 -2.24
CA ASP A 75 -6.59 -21.60 -1.77
C ASP A 75 -5.67 -20.47 -1.34
N ASN A 76 -4.60 -20.80 -0.61
CA ASN A 76 -3.56 -19.85 -0.23
C ASN A 76 -2.89 -19.25 -1.48
N ARG A 77 -2.50 -20.09 -2.44
CA ARG A 77 -1.90 -19.63 -3.70
C ARG A 77 -2.83 -18.69 -4.47
N ILE A 78 -4.12 -18.96 -4.52
CA ILE A 78 -5.11 -18.07 -5.17
C ILE A 78 -5.13 -16.71 -4.47
N LEU A 79 -5.10 -16.67 -3.14
CA LEU A 79 -5.14 -15.41 -2.39
C LEU A 79 -3.82 -14.63 -2.50
N ILE A 80 -2.65 -15.28 -2.39
CA ILE A 80 -1.33 -14.64 -2.60
C ILE A 80 -1.28 -14.02 -3.99
N MET A 81 -1.54 -14.83 -5.01
CA MET A 81 -1.45 -14.34 -6.37
C MET A 81 -2.44 -13.20 -6.65
N ARG A 82 -3.64 -13.23 -6.06
CA ARG A 82 -4.65 -12.19 -6.29
C ARG A 82 -4.31 -10.87 -5.59
N TYR A 83 -3.82 -10.93 -4.35
CA TYR A 83 -3.76 -9.76 -3.47
C TYR A 83 -2.35 -9.32 -3.09
N VAL A 84 -1.35 -10.19 -3.25
CA VAL A 84 0.07 -9.87 -3.04
C VAL A 84 0.75 -9.62 -4.38
N ASP A 85 0.53 -10.52 -5.35
CA ASP A 85 1.12 -10.40 -6.69
C ASP A 85 0.24 -9.61 -7.67
N GLU A 86 -0.92 -9.13 -7.20
CA GLU A 86 -1.90 -8.32 -7.96
C GLU A 86 -2.43 -8.97 -9.26
N LEU A 87 -2.30 -10.28 -9.42
CA LEU A 87 -2.72 -11.01 -10.61
C LEU A 87 -4.24 -11.13 -10.72
N SER A 88 -4.74 -11.12 -11.96
CA SER A 88 -6.13 -11.43 -12.26
C SER A 88 -6.43 -12.92 -12.05
N LEU A 89 -7.71 -13.25 -11.80
CA LEU A 89 -8.15 -14.65 -11.71
C LEU A 89 -7.87 -15.46 -12.99
N SER A 90 -7.74 -14.78 -14.14
CA SER A 90 -7.37 -15.40 -15.42
C SER A 90 -5.89 -15.79 -15.43
N GLU A 91 -4.99 -14.88 -15.04
CA GLU A 91 -3.55 -15.17 -14.93
C GLU A 91 -3.28 -16.27 -13.91
N ILE A 92 -4.00 -16.25 -12.78
CA ILE A 92 -3.92 -17.30 -11.75
C ILE A 92 -4.29 -18.66 -12.33
N ALA A 93 -5.38 -18.74 -13.10
CA ALA A 93 -5.79 -19.98 -13.75
C ALA A 93 -4.72 -20.53 -14.69
N GLN A 94 -4.09 -19.65 -15.49
CA GLN A 94 -2.99 -20.03 -16.37
C GLN A 94 -1.76 -20.55 -15.59
N LEU A 95 -1.32 -19.82 -14.57
CA LEU A 95 -0.14 -20.17 -13.76
C LEU A 95 -0.35 -21.44 -12.92
N THR A 96 -1.56 -21.64 -12.41
CA THR A 96 -1.90 -22.81 -11.59
C THR A 96 -2.35 -24.01 -12.43
N LYS A 97 -2.49 -23.84 -13.75
CA LYS A 97 -2.98 -24.84 -14.72
C LYS A 97 -4.39 -25.36 -14.40
N TYR A 98 -5.22 -24.53 -13.79
CA TYR A 98 -6.65 -24.79 -13.59
C TYR A 98 -7.50 -23.98 -14.56
N SER A 99 -8.77 -24.35 -14.71
CA SER A 99 -9.70 -23.54 -15.49
C SER A 99 -10.05 -22.25 -14.76
N TYR A 100 -10.28 -21.17 -15.51
CA TYR A 100 -10.75 -19.90 -14.96
C TYR A 100 -12.02 -20.06 -14.12
N SER A 101 -12.97 -20.88 -14.58
CA SER A 101 -14.22 -21.14 -13.86
C SER A 101 -13.97 -21.80 -12.49
N TYR A 102 -13.03 -22.74 -12.42
CA TYR A 102 -12.64 -23.38 -11.16
C TYR A 102 -12.01 -22.37 -10.18
N ILE A 103 -11.03 -21.58 -10.65
CA ILE A 103 -10.38 -20.54 -9.83
C ILE A 103 -11.41 -19.49 -9.36
N LYS A 104 -12.30 -19.04 -10.23
CA LYS A 104 -13.37 -18.09 -9.88
C LYS A 104 -14.30 -18.64 -8.81
N SER A 105 -14.71 -19.92 -8.93
CA SER A 105 -15.58 -20.58 -7.94
C SER A 105 -14.88 -20.73 -6.58
N ARG A 106 -13.61 -21.17 -6.58
CA ARG A 106 -12.79 -21.29 -5.37
C ARG A 106 -12.58 -19.93 -4.70
N HIS A 107 -12.22 -18.89 -5.45
CA HIS A 107 -12.07 -17.52 -4.95
C HIS A 107 -13.36 -17.02 -4.28
N ALA A 108 -14.52 -17.22 -4.92
CA ALA A 108 -15.82 -16.84 -4.34
C ALA A 108 -16.14 -17.61 -3.04
N ALA A 109 -15.77 -18.88 -2.94
CA ALA A 109 -15.90 -19.65 -1.69
C ALA A 109 -14.99 -19.08 -0.58
N LEU A 110 -13.74 -18.75 -0.91
CA LEU A 110 -12.80 -18.14 0.03
C LEU A 110 -13.28 -16.79 0.54
N MET A 111 -13.77 -15.91 -0.35
CA MET A 111 -14.31 -14.61 0.05
C MET A 111 -15.50 -14.73 1.00
N ARG A 112 -16.36 -15.73 0.81
CA ARG A 112 -17.47 -16.01 1.75
C ARG A 112 -16.96 -16.45 3.12
N MET A 113 -15.96 -17.33 3.16
CA MET A 113 -15.36 -17.78 4.43
C MET A 113 -14.66 -16.64 5.18
N ILE A 114 -13.94 -15.77 4.46
CA ILE A 114 -13.24 -14.62 5.05
C ILE A 114 -14.25 -13.65 5.64
N LYS A 115 -15.31 -13.32 4.89
CA LYS A 115 -16.38 -12.44 5.37
C LYS A 115 -17.00 -12.98 6.67
N PHE A 116 -17.32 -14.27 6.70
CA PHE A 116 -17.89 -14.91 7.89
C PHE A 116 -16.98 -14.89 9.13
N LYS A 117 -15.65 -14.90 8.97
CA LYS A 117 -14.70 -14.87 10.11
C LYS A 117 -14.38 -13.47 10.63
N LEU A 118 -14.79 -12.43 9.91
CA LEU A 118 -14.58 -11.02 10.29
C LEU A 118 -15.81 -10.40 10.95
N ASP A 119 -16.96 -11.07 10.88
CA ASP A 119 -18.19 -10.79 11.64
C ASP A 119 -18.11 -11.42 13.04
#